data_AF-W2SB09-F1
#
_entry.id   AF-W2SB09-F1
#
_cell.length_a   1.000
_cell.length_b   1.000
_cell.length_c   1.000
_cell.angle_alpha   90.00
_cell.angle_beta   90.00
_cell.angle_gamma   90.00
#
_symmetry.space_group_name_H-M   'P 1'
#
loop_
_entity.id
_entity.type
_entity.pdbx_description
1 polymer ?
#
loop_
_entity_poly.entity_id
_entity_poly.type
_entity_poly.pdbx_seq_one_letter_code
_entity_poly.pdbx_strand_id
1 'polypeptide(L)'
;MASQGQRSVKAHYSSPDGTHEFTIPINAACADNPATAERTKYLSELRANTKTLQADVNKFLTEKMAEDKARDVKSSSKDKPQDELEEETYGEEQAQEDD
;
A
#
# COMPACT_ATOMS: atom_id res chain seq x y z
N MET A 1 5.87 2.33 -40.12
CA MET A 1 4.81 1.82 -39.23
C MET A 1 5.27 2.06 -37.80
N ALA A 2 4.73 3.06 -37.12
CA ALA A 2 5.14 3.37 -35.75
C ALA A 2 4.53 2.33 -34.81
N SER A 3 5.37 1.50 -34.17
CA SER A 3 4.91 0.68 -33.05
C SER A 3 4.60 1.63 -31.90
N GLN A 4 3.32 1.93 -31.68
CA GLN A 4 2.94 2.59 -30.44
C GLN A 4 3.32 1.66 -29.29
N GLY A 5 4.31 2.06 -28.50
CA GLY A 5 4.76 1.31 -27.34
C GLY A 5 3.59 1.07 -26.39
N GLN A 6 3.50 -0.13 -25.84
CA GLN A 6 2.47 -0.51 -24.88
C GLN A 6 2.42 0.50 -23.74
N ARG A 7 1.27 1.15 -23.56
CA ARG A 7 1.09 2.18 -22.54
C ARG A 7 0.90 1.52 -21.18
N SER A 8 1.29 2.21 -20.11
CA SER A 8 1.16 1.70 -18.75
C SER A 8 0.91 2.85 -17.78
N VAL A 9 0.22 2.54 -16.68
CA VAL A 9 0.10 3.41 -15.52
C VAL A 9 1.20 3.00 -14.55
N LYS A 10 2.01 3.96 -14.09
CA LYS A 10 3.15 3.68 -13.22
C LYS A 10 3.14 4.59 -11.99
N ALA A 11 3.68 4.07 -10.89
CA ALA A 11 4.05 4.86 -9.72
C ALA A 11 5.40 4.39 -9.19
N HIS A 12 6.17 5.33 -8.65
CA HIS A 12 7.48 5.06 -8.05
C HIS A 12 7.45 5.55 -6.61
N TYR A 13 7.61 4.62 -5.68
CA TYR A 13 7.77 4.88 -4.26
C TYR A 13 9.26 4.91 -3.92
N SER A 14 9.66 5.89 -3.10
CA SER A 14 11.02 6.03 -2.60
C SER A 14 10.99 6.39 -1.12
N SER A 15 11.74 5.65 -0.32
CA SER A 15 12.01 5.94 1.08
C SER A 15 13.49 5.70 1.41
N PRO A 16 13.98 6.14 2.58
CA PRO A 16 15.34 5.81 3.02
C PRO A 16 15.62 4.30 3.08
N ASP A 17 14.58 3.50 3.35
CA ASP A 17 14.69 2.05 3.54
C ASP A 17 14.47 1.24 2.25
N GLY A 18 14.14 1.90 1.13
CA GLY A 18 14.04 1.25 -0.17
C GLY A 18 13.16 1.96 -1.18
N THR A 19 13.08 1.37 -2.38
CA THR A 19 12.22 1.83 -3.47
C THR A 19 11.26 0.73 -3.89
N HIS A 20 10.12 1.12 -4.48
CA HIS A 20 9.16 0.18 -5.04
C HIS A 20 8.51 0.76 -6.30
N GLU A 21 8.40 -0.05 -7.34
CA GLU A 21 7.78 0.34 -8.61
C GLU A 21 6.48 -0.40 -8.83
N PHE A 22 5.42 0.36 -9.10
CA PHE A 22 4.15 -0.16 -9.55
C PHE A 22 4.02 0.08 -11.05
N THR A 23 3.73 -0.97 -11.83
CA THR A 23 3.49 -0.86 -13.27
C THR A 23 2.28 -1.69 -13.66
N ILE A 24 1.26 -1.03 -14.23
CA ILE A 24 0.05 -1.69 -14.74
C ILE A 24 -0.05 -1.41 -16.25
N PRO A 25 0.06 -2.42 -17.12
CA PRO A 25 -0.08 -2.24 -18.56
C PRO A 25 -1.51 -1.87 -18.95
N ILE A 26 -1.65 -1.08 -20.00
CA ILE A 26 -2.92 -0.77 -20.67
C ILE A 26 -2.93 -1.56 -21.96
N ASN A 27 -3.89 -2.48 -22.08
CA ASN A 27 -4.00 -3.40 -23.21
C ASN A 27 -4.86 -2.83 -24.35
N ALA A 28 -5.72 -1.86 -24.06
CA ALA A 28 -6.49 -1.17 -25.09
C ALA A 28 -5.56 -0.44 -26.06
N ALA A 29 -5.68 -0.82 -27.34
CA ALA A 29 -5.08 -0.08 -28.43
C ALA A 29 -5.66 1.34 -28.48
N CYS A 30 -4.80 2.32 -28.75
CA CYS A 30 -5.22 3.71 -28.86
C CYS A 30 -4.43 4.36 -30.00
N ALA A 31 -4.91 4.09 -31.22
CA ALA A 31 -4.38 4.63 -32.47
C ALA A 31 -4.30 6.18 -32.44
N ASP A 32 -3.53 6.77 -33.36
CA ASP A 32 -3.35 8.23 -33.44
C ASP A 32 -4.67 8.98 -33.73
N ASN A 33 -5.67 8.28 -34.27
CA ASN A 33 -7.02 8.81 -34.46
C ASN A 33 -8.07 7.72 -34.13
N PRO A 34 -8.32 7.46 -32.83
CA PRO A 34 -9.13 6.31 -32.41
C PRO A 34 -10.61 6.58 -32.65
N ALA A 35 -11.35 5.55 -33.05
CA ALA A 35 -12.80 5.61 -33.08
C ALA A 35 -13.33 5.88 -31.65
N THR A 36 -14.51 6.51 -31.52
CA THR A 36 -15.10 6.83 -30.20
C THR A 36 -15.17 5.61 -29.29
N ALA A 37 -15.46 4.42 -29.83
CA ALA A 37 -15.49 3.17 -29.07
C ALA A 37 -14.11 2.77 -28.51
N GLU A 38 -13.04 2.91 -29.31
CA GLU A 38 -11.66 2.62 -28.90
C GLU A 38 -11.20 3.60 -27.82
N ARG A 39 -11.53 4.88 -27.98
CA ARG A 39 -11.22 5.92 -27.00
C ARG A 39 -11.94 5.65 -25.67
N THR A 40 -13.22 5.30 -25.70
CA THR A 40 -13.98 4.94 -24.51
C THR A 40 -13.39 3.71 -23.82
N LYS A 41 -13.02 2.68 -24.59
CA LYS A 41 -12.36 1.47 -24.05
C LYS A 41 -11.03 1.82 -23.37
N TYR A 42 -10.17 2.57 -24.05
CA TYR A 42 -8.89 3.02 -23.50
C TYR A 42 -9.05 3.82 -22.21
N LEU A 43 -9.95 4.81 -22.19
CA LEU A 43 -10.18 5.63 -21.00
C LEU A 43 -10.82 4.82 -19.85
N SER A 44 -11.68 3.86 -20.17
CA SER A 44 -12.27 2.96 -19.17
C SER A 44 -11.22 2.09 -18.50
N GLU A 45 -10.29 1.52 -19.28
CA GLU A 45 -9.19 0.70 -18.78
C GLU A 45 -8.18 1.56 -17.99
N LEU A 46 -7.83 2.74 -18.49
CA LEU A 46 -7.00 3.69 -17.77
C LEU A 46 -7.58 4.01 -16.39
N ARG A 47 -8.89 4.33 -16.32
CA ARG A 47 -9.57 4.63 -15.06
C ARG A 47 -9.61 3.44 -14.11
N ALA A 48 -9.84 2.23 -14.64
CA ALA A 48 -9.80 1.01 -13.84
C ALA A 48 -8.40 0.76 -13.29
N ASN A 49 -7.37 0.83 -14.14
CA ASN A 49 -5.98 0.65 -13.76
C ASN A 49 -5.51 1.67 -12.71
N THR A 50 -5.96 2.92 -12.80
CA THR A 50 -5.67 3.92 -11.75
C THR A 50 -6.28 3.53 -10.40
N LYS A 51 -7.50 2.99 -10.37
CA LYS A 51 -8.11 2.52 -9.11
C LYS A 51 -7.37 1.31 -8.55
N THR A 52 -6.96 0.37 -9.40
CA THR A 52 -6.13 -0.77 -9.00
C THR A 52 -4.81 -0.29 -8.42
N LEU A 53 -4.11 0.62 -9.11
CA LEU A 53 -2.86 1.20 -8.65
C LEU A 53 -3.01 1.87 -7.28
N GLN A 54 -4.10 2.61 -7.07
CA GLN A 54 -4.39 3.23 -5.77
C GLN A 54 -4.56 2.17 -4.67
N ALA A 55 -5.29 1.09 -4.95
CA ALA A 55 -5.47 -0.01 -3.99
C ALA A 55 -4.15 -0.70 -3.67
N ASP A 56 -3.31 -0.96 -4.68
CA ASP A 56 -1.99 -1.58 -4.52
C ASP A 56 -1.06 -0.71 -3.68
N VAL A 57 -1.04 0.61 -3.93
CA VAL A 57 -0.26 1.57 -3.14
C VAL A 57 -0.74 1.61 -1.69
N ASN A 58 -2.05 1.67 -1.46
CA ASN A 58 -2.61 1.69 -0.10
C ASN A 58 -2.27 0.41 0.67
N LYS A 59 -2.38 -0.74 0.00
CA LYS A 59 -2.00 -2.04 0.57
C LYS A 59 -0.52 -2.07 0.92
N PHE A 60 0.35 -1.69 -0.02
CA PHE A 60 1.80 -1.61 0.20
C PHE A 60 2.17 -0.73 1.38
N LEU A 61 1.60 0.48 1.47
CA LEU A 61 1.89 1.40 2.59
C LEU A 61 1.38 0.86 3.93
N THR A 62 0.23 0.19 3.93
CA THR A 62 -0.35 -0.42 5.14
C THR A 62 0.50 -1.58 5.64
N GLU A 63 0.97 -2.43 4.73
CA GLU A 63 1.92 -3.51 5.04
C GLU A 63 3.24 -2.94 5.58
N LYS A 64 3.76 -1.88 4.98
CA LYS A 64 4.97 -1.20 5.46
C LYS A 64 4.81 -0.62 6.86
N MET A 65 3.69 0.05 7.15
CA MET A 65 3.41 0.54 8.50
C MET A 65 3.35 -0.59 9.53
N ALA A 66 2.79 -1.75 9.18
CA ALA A 66 2.77 -2.91 10.06
C ALA A 66 4.18 -3.50 10.28
N GLU A 67 5.00 -3.57 9.22
CA GLU A 67 6.41 -3.97 9.33
C GLU A 67 7.19 -3.02 10.24
N ASP A 68 7.02 -1.71 10.07
CA ASP A 68 7.72 -0.69 10.85
C ASP A 68 7.28 -0.72 12.32
N LYS A 69 5.97 -0.88 12.60
CA LYS A 69 5.47 -1.05 13.97
C LYS A 69 6.07 -2.30 14.63
N ALA A 70 6.15 -3.43 13.91
CA ALA A 70 6.76 -4.65 14.45
C ALA A 70 8.27 -4.51 14.68
N ARG A 71 8.98 -3.73 13.85
CA ARG A 71 10.39 -3.38 14.05
C ARG A 71 10.59 -2.49 15.26
N ASP A 72 9.71 -1.51 15.46
CA ASP A 72 9.77 -0.59 16.60
C ASP A 72 9.52 -1.31 17.93
N VAL A 73 8.56 -2.24 17.99
CA VAL A 73 8.35 -3.11 19.18
C VAL A 73 9.57 -3.98 19.48
N LYS A 74 10.23 -4.53 18.44
CA LYS A 74 11.46 -5.33 18.62
C LYS A 74 12.67 -4.49 19.03
N SER A 75 12.77 -3.25 18.53
CA SER A 75 13.83 -2.30 18.94
C SER A 75 13.60 -1.80 20.37
N SER A 76 12.34 -1.59 20.74
CA SER A 76 11.90 -1.21 22.08
C SER A 76 11.84 -2.38 23.06
N SER A 77 12.09 -3.62 22.64
CA SER A 77 12.30 -4.75 23.57
C SER A 77 13.58 -4.63 24.40
N LYS A 78 14.42 -3.60 24.16
CA LYS A 78 15.53 -3.22 25.03
C LYS A 78 15.16 -2.14 26.07
N ASP A 79 14.02 -1.47 25.88
CA ASP A 79 13.40 -0.49 26.81
C ASP A 79 11.88 -0.58 26.64
N LYS A 80 11.25 -1.56 27.32
CA LYS A 80 9.81 -1.82 27.21
C LYS A 80 9.02 -0.52 27.48
N PRO A 81 8.20 -0.02 26.55
CA PRO A 81 7.25 1.03 26.86
C PRO A 81 6.17 0.46 27.78
N GLN A 82 5.88 1.19 28.86
CA GLN A 82 4.89 0.90 29.91
C GLN A 82 3.53 0.38 29.38
N ASP A 83 3.15 0.79 28.16
CA ASP A 83 1.91 0.46 27.45
C ASP A 83 1.68 -1.06 27.27
N GLU A 84 2.74 -1.85 27.03
CA GLU A 84 2.62 -3.31 26.84
C GLU A 84 2.49 -4.07 28.17
N LEU A 85 2.92 -3.47 29.28
CA LEU A 85 2.75 -4.00 30.64
C LEU A 85 1.33 -3.76 31.18
N GLU A 86 0.71 -2.64 30.76
CA GLU A 86 -0.64 -2.24 31.18
C GLU A 86 -1.73 -3.15 30.58
N GLU A 87 -1.55 -3.65 29.34
CA GLU A 87 -2.49 -4.60 28.73
C GLU A 87 -2.42 -6.02 29.33
N GLU A 88 -1.25 -6.47 29.80
CA GLU A 88 -1.09 -7.78 30.45
C GLU A 88 -1.70 -7.83 31.86
N THR A 89 -1.84 -6.68 32.52
CA THR A 89 -2.35 -6.59 33.91
C THR A 89 -3.86 -6.27 33.97
N TYR A 90 -4.50 -5.96 32.84
CA TYR A 90 -5.91 -5.56 32.77
C TYR A 90 -6.92 -6.70 33.03
N GLY A 91 -6.45 -7.89 33.40
CA GLY A 91 -7.27 -9.07 33.69
C GLY A 91 -7.19 -9.60 35.13
N GLU A 92 -6.32 -9.03 35.98
CA GLU A 92 -6.25 -9.41 37.39
C GLU A 92 -6.78 -8.27 38.25
N GLU A 93 -8.07 -8.33 38.61
CA GLU A 93 -8.58 -7.58 39.77
C GLU A 93 -7.78 -8.08 40.99
N GLN A 94 -6.74 -7.35 41.38
CA GLN A 94 -6.18 -7.52 42.72
C GLN A 94 -7.27 -7.09 43.70
N ALA A 95 -8.06 -8.07 44.14
CA ALA A 95 -8.85 -7.97 45.35
C ALA A 95 -7.86 -7.65 46.48
N GLN A 96 -7.73 -6.36 46.77
CA GLN A 96 -7.02 -5.87 47.93
C GLN A 96 -7.86 -6.28 49.13
N GLU A 97 -7.50 -7.41 49.74
CA GLU A 97 -8.05 -7.83 51.04
C GLU A 97 -7.63 -6.78 52.08
N ASP A 98 -8.61 -6.07 52.63
CA ASP A 98 -8.50 -5.19 53.80
C ASP A 98 -8.15 -6.04 55.05
N ASP A 99 -7.06 -5.69 55.74
CA ASP A 99 -6.83 -5.96 57.18
C ASP A 99 -6.18 -4.73 57.85
#